data_AF-A0A4U0VAT1-F1
#
_entry.id   AF-A0A4U0VAT1-F1
#
_cell.length_a   1.000
_cell.length_b   1.000
_cell.length_c   1.000
_cell.angle_alpha   90.00
_cell.angle_beta   90.00
_cell.angle_gamma   90.00
#
_symmetry.space_group_name_H-M   'P 1'
#
loop_
_entity.id
_entity.type
_entity.pdbx_description
1 polymer ?
#
loop_
_entity_poly.entity_id
_entity_poly.type
_entity_poly.pdbx_seq_one_letter_code
_entity_poly.pdbx_strand_id
1 'polypeptide(L)'
;MEGFVVRLATYHHGGFKEGVSLTVYDELARWEKYAYAYIFTYYAIASAIPLTLANYLIVGWFTDQIDQFYIDSWKIFVGMAVVFNVLSPLAYAMLRHRLGQKTFFLCLWETIKWTPMFLLFFGGISFHLLKALCCHFFGINMEWATTAKELEASGFRIGLDRIVRDFKWMYAVIIPMIGGMIYLATSAPFGWGISDFAAIVPLANQVGCHALLPFALGLF
;
A
#
# COMPACT_ATOMS: atom_id res chain seq x y z
N MET A 1 -44.89 -9.35 1.42
CA MET A 1 -43.82 -8.78 2.27
C MET A 1 -42.95 -9.94 2.68
N GLU A 2 -41.87 -10.18 1.94
CA GLU A 2 -40.93 -11.27 2.24
C GLU A 2 -40.08 -10.89 3.44
N GLY A 3 -40.19 -11.68 4.51
CA GLY A 3 -39.50 -11.45 5.78
C GLY A 3 -38.01 -11.76 5.66
N PHE A 4 -37.18 -10.89 6.24
CA PHE A 4 -35.74 -11.11 6.36
C PHE A 4 -35.46 -12.36 7.20
N VAL A 5 -34.67 -13.29 6.66
CA VAL A 5 -34.17 -14.46 7.41
C VAL A 5 -32.84 -14.10 8.06
N VAL A 6 -32.85 -13.88 9.38
CA VAL A 6 -31.65 -13.63 10.18
C VAL A 6 -31.15 -14.97 10.75
N ARG A 7 -29.91 -15.37 10.42
CA ARG A 7 -29.26 -16.54 11.03
C ARG A 7 -28.59 -16.11 12.33
N LEU A 8 -29.21 -16.44 13.46
CA LEU A 8 -28.64 -16.22 14.79
C LEU A 8 -27.64 -17.35 15.11
N ALA A 9 -26.39 -17.03 15.41
CA ALA A 9 -25.43 -17.96 16.00
C ALA A 9 -25.68 -18.01 17.52
N THR A 10 -25.97 -19.19 18.07
CA THR A 10 -26.20 -19.39 19.50
C THR A 10 -24.89 -19.35 20.29
N TYR A 11 -24.87 -18.51 21.32
CA TYR A 11 -23.76 -18.27 22.25
C TYR A 11 -23.63 -19.38 23.31
N HIS A 12 -22.41 -19.64 23.76
CA HIS A 12 -22.15 -20.32 25.04
C HIS A 12 -21.14 -19.51 25.88
N HIS A 13 -21.52 -19.21 27.13
CA HIS A 13 -20.65 -18.79 28.25
C HIS A 13 -19.76 -17.54 28.10
N GLY A 14 -20.30 -16.41 27.61
CA GLY A 14 -19.72 -15.08 27.91
C GLY A 14 -18.33 -14.77 27.36
N GLY A 15 -17.75 -15.65 26.54
CA GLY A 15 -16.48 -15.44 25.86
C GLY A 15 -16.66 -14.70 24.53
N PHE A 16 -15.96 -13.57 24.39
CA PHE A 16 -15.77 -12.77 23.18
C PHE A 16 -17.05 -12.15 22.57
N LYS A 17 -17.28 -10.86 22.84
CA LYS A 17 -18.41 -10.04 22.32
C LYS A 17 -18.09 -9.29 21.01
N GLU A 18 -16.93 -9.54 20.41
CA GLU A 18 -16.48 -8.75 19.26
C GLU A 18 -17.12 -9.27 17.96
N GLY A 19 -17.97 -8.43 17.33
CA GLY A 19 -18.52 -8.68 15.99
C GLY A 19 -19.97 -9.18 15.93
N VAL A 20 -20.60 -9.47 17.06
CA VAL A 20 -22.02 -9.90 17.12
C VAL A 20 -22.91 -8.69 17.36
N SER A 21 -23.92 -8.54 16.50
CA SER A 21 -24.91 -7.49 16.58
C SER A 21 -26.21 -8.07 17.12
N LEU A 22 -26.69 -7.56 18.24
CA LEU A 22 -27.90 -8.04 18.93
C LEU A 22 -29.08 -7.08 18.75
N THR A 23 -28.81 -5.85 18.33
CA THR A 23 -29.79 -4.80 18.07
C THR A 23 -29.54 -4.11 16.72
N VAL A 24 -30.55 -3.41 16.22
CA VAL A 24 -30.38 -2.57 15.01
C VAL A 24 -29.31 -1.50 15.20
N TYR A 25 -29.10 -1.02 16.43
CA TYR A 25 -28.05 -0.05 16.75
C TYR A 25 -26.64 -0.67 16.68
N ASP A 26 -26.50 -1.94 17.09
CA ASP A 26 -25.23 -2.67 16.96
C ASP A 26 -24.86 -2.90 15.49
N GLU A 27 -25.86 -3.15 14.63
CA GLU A 27 -25.65 -3.21 13.18
C GLU A 27 -25.14 -1.86 12.67
N LEU A 28 -25.84 -0.77 12.95
CA LEU A 28 -25.47 0.57 12.49
C LEU A 28 -24.04 0.94 12.91
N ALA A 29 -23.69 0.74 14.18
CA ALA A 29 -22.34 1.00 14.67
C ALA A 29 -21.27 0.14 13.97
N ARG A 30 -21.61 -1.12 13.65
CA ARG A 30 -20.73 -2.02 12.90
C ARG A 30 -20.52 -1.56 11.46
N TRP A 31 -21.59 -1.17 10.76
CA TRP A 31 -21.51 -0.62 9.40
C TRP A 31 -20.69 0.67 9.35
N GLU A 32 -20.93 1.59 10.29
CA GLU A 32 -20.16 2.83 10.42
C GLU A 32 -18.67 2.54 10.63
N LYS A 33 -18.33 1.66 11.58
CA LYS A 33 -16.94 1.25 11.84
C LYS A 33 -16.27 0.70 10.58
N TYR A 34 -16.93 -0.20 9.85
CA TYR A 34 -16.35 -0.78 8.63
C TYR A 34 -16.22 0.24 7.50
N ALA A 35 -17.21 1.12 7.34
CA ALA A 35 -17.17 2.18 6.34
C ALA A 35 -16.01 3.14 6.62
N TYR A 36 -15.87 3.64 7.85
CA TYR A 36 -14.76 4.50 8.22
C TYR A 36 -13.41 3.77 8.07
N ALA A 37 -13.28 2.55 8.59
CA ALA A 37 -12.04 1.78 8.48
C ALA A 37 -11.62 1.61 7.02
N TYR A 38 -12.55 1.24 6.14
CA TYR A 38 -12.29 1.08 4.73
C TYR A 38 -11.83 2.40 4.09
N ILE A 39 -12.53 3.52 4.34
CA ILE A 39 -12.16 4.84 3.83
C ILE A 39 -10.75 5.23 4.31
N PHE A 40 -10.45 5.07 5.60
CA PHE A 40 -9.15 5.45 6.16
C PHE A 40 -7.98 4.61 5.65
N THR A 41 -8.20 3.38 5.16
CA THR A 41 -7.12 2.63 4.50
C THR A 41 -6.62 3.35 3.23
N TYR A 42 -7.51 4.00 2.47
CA TYR A 42 -7.10 4.80 1.31
C TYR A 42 -6.28 6.02 1.71
N TYR A 43 -6.67 6.70 2.79
CA TYR A 43 -5.88 7.81 3.35
C TYR A 43 -4.51 7.34 3.82
N ALA A 44 -4.43 6.21 4.51
CA ALA A 44 -3.17 5.64 4.97
C ALA A 44 -2.23 5.35 3.78
N ILE A 45 -2.74 4.67 2.73
CA ILE A 45 -1.92 4.36 1.55
C ILE A 45 -1.54 5.62 0.78
N ALA A 46 -2.46 6.57 0.59
CA ALA A 46 -2.19 7.84 -0.08
C ALA A 46 -1.12 8.68 0.64
N SER A 47 -1.11 8.63 1.98
CA SER A 47 -0.15 9.36 2.80
C SER A 47 1.29 8.78 2.75
N ALA A 48 1.48 7.58 2.19
CA ALA A 48 2.79 6.92 2.22
C ALA A 48 3.88 7.74 1.51
N ILE A 49 3.67 8.26 0.29
CA ILE A 49 4.67 9.13 -0.36
C ILE A 49 5.03 10.36 0.48
N PRO A 50 4.08 11.24 0.86
CA PRO A 50 4.42 12.47 1.57
C PRO A 50 5.04 12.19 2.94
N LEU A 51 4.55 11.17 3.67
CA LEU A 51 5.12 10.82 4.98
C LEU A 51 6.49 10.16 4.87
N THR A 52 6.73 9.30 3.87
CA THR A 52 8.06 8.70 3.68
C THR A 52 9.08 9.73 3.18
N LEU A 53 8.67 10.69 2.34
CA LEU A 53 9.52 11.82 1.96
C LEU A 53 9.83 12.72 3.16
N ALA A 54 8.83 13.08 3.96
CA ALA A 54 9.04 13.85 5.18
C ALA A 54 9.97 13.11 6.15
N ASN A 55 9.77 11.80 6.33
CA ASN A 55 10.64 10.96 7.14
C ASN A 55 12.08 10.95 6.62
N TYR A 56 12.29 10.81 5.31
CA TYR A 56 13.63 10.87 4.70
C TYR A 56 14.34 12.19 5.02
N LEU A 57 13.65 13.32 4.90
CA LEU A 57 14.21 14.64 5.21
C LEU A 57 14.45 14.84 6.71
N ILE A 58 13.50 14.43 7.54
CA ILE A 58 13.60 14.56 9.01
C ILE A 58 14.76 13.71 9.53
N VAL A 59 14.77 12.42 9.21
CA VAL A 59 15.81 11.48 9.65
C VAL A 59 17.16 11.86 9.07
N GLY A 60 17.21 12.33 7.82
CA GLY A 60 18.45 12.67 7.14
C GLY A 60 19.10 13.98 7.62
N TRP A 61 18.31 15.02 7.92
CA TRP A 61 18.86 16.33 8.32
C TRP A 61 18.84 16.59 9.82
N PHE A 62 17.96 15.93 10.57
CA PHE A 62 17.77 16.18 11.99
C PHE A 62 18.10 14.97 12.86
N THR A 63 18.95 14.05 12.40
CA THR A 63 19.31 12.81 13.12
C THR A 63 19.67 13.07 14.59
N ASP A 64 20.46 14.11 14.86
CA ASP A 64 20.94 14.44 16.22
C ASP A 64 19.91 15.15 17.11
N GLN A 65 18.78 15.60 16.53
CA GLN A 65 17.71 16.31 17.24
C GLN A 65 16.46 15.44 17.42
N ILE A 66 16.47 14.24 16.84
CA ILE A 66 15.37 13.30 16.94
C ILE A 66 15.39 12.64 18.33
N ASP A 67 14.21 12.62 18.95
CA ASP A 67 13.99 12.06 20.30
C ASP A 67 14.42 10.57 20.36
N GLN A 68 14.88 10.13 21.53
CA GLN A 68 15.20 8.73 21.83
C GLN A 68 13.99 7.79 21.65
N PHE A 69 12.76 8.31 21.73
CA PHE A 69 11.55 7.55 21.45
C PHE A 69 11.30 7.30 19.95
N TYR A 70 12.04 7.97 19.06
CA TYR A 70 11.91 7.76 17.63
C TYR A 70 12.54 6.42 17.24
N ILE A 71 11.71 5.50 16.76
CA ILE A 71 12.17 4.22 16.28
C ILE A 71 12.80 4.42 14.91
N ASP A 72 14.02 3.91 14.76
CA ASP A 72 14.75 3.90 13.51
C ASP A 72 13.90 3.34 12.34
N SER A 73 13.84 4.12 11.25
CA SER A 73 13.04 3.82 10.05
C SER A 73 13.39 2.47 9.44
N TRP A 74 14.66 2.06 9.52
CA TRP A 74 15.09 0.75 9.07
C TRP A 74 14.42 -0.39 9.84
N LYS A 75 14.33 -0.27 11.17
CA LYS A 75 13.70 -1.29 12.03
C LYS A 75 12.21 -1.43 11.72
N ILE A 76 11.53 -0.29 11.53
CA ILE A 76 10.12 -0.29 11.14
C ILE A 76 9.97 -0.95 9.75
N PHE A 77 10.79 -0.56 8.79
CA PHE A 77 10.75 -1.10 7.43
C PHE A 77 10.94 -2.63 7.42
N VAL A 78 11.99 -3.14 8.08
CA VAL A 78 12.25 -4.58 8.19
C VAL A 78 11.10 -5.30 8.89
N GLY A 79 10.60 -4.74 9.99
CA GLY A 79 9.46 -5.31 10.71
C GLY A 79 8.23 -5.45 9.82
N MET A 80 7.86 -4.39 9.10
CA MET A 80 6.73 -4.42 8.16
C MET A 80 6.99 -5.36 6.99
N ALA A 81 8.19 -5.36 6.42
CA ALA A 81 8.56 -6.24 5.31
C ALA A 81 8.41 -7.72 5.71
N VAL A 82 8.89 -8.11 6.88
CA VAL A 82 8.78 -9.49 7.39
C VAL A 82 7.33 -9.85 7.72
N VAL A 83 6.62 -8.99 8.44
CA VAL A 83 5.23 -9.27 8.84
C VAL A 83 4.34 -9.45 7.60
N PHE A 84 4.36 -8.50 6.66
CA PHE A 84 3.45 -8.52 5.51
C PHE A 84 3.88 -9.48 4.39
N ASN A 85 5.17 -9.70 4.18
CA ASN A 85 5.64 -10.51 3.04
C ASN A 85 6.07 -11.92 3.42
N VAL A 86 6.23 -12.23 4.72
CA VAL A 86 6.59 -13.59 5.18
C VAL A 86 5.51 -14.16 6.09
N LEU A 87 5.20 -13.49 7.20
CA LEU A 87 4.26 -14.02 8.19
C LEU A 87 2.82 -14.04 7.67
N SER A 88 2.37 -12.99 6.98
CA SER A 88 1.01 -12.95 6.41
C SER A 88 0.80 -14.05 5.36
N PRO A 89 1.70 -14.28 4.38
CA PRO A 89 1.60 -15.42 3.48
C PRO A 89 1.58 -16.78 4.16
N LEU A 90 2.42 -16.96 5.18
CA LEU A 90 2.49 -18.19 5.96
C LEU A 90 1.17 -18.47 6.69
N ALA A 91 0.63 -17.45 7.36
CA ALA A 91 -0.64 -17.53 8.07
C ALA A 91 -1.81 -17.79 7.10
N TYR A 92 -1.81 -17.13 5.94
CA TYR A 92 -2.83 -17.33 4.92
C TYR A 92 -2.77 -18.75 4.33
N ALA A 93 -1.58 -19.27 4.05
CA ALA A 93 -1.39 -20.65 3.58
C ALA A 93 -1.87 -21.67 4.62
N MET A 94 -1.57 -21.43 5.90
CA MET A 94 -2.04 -22.26 7.02
C MET A 94 -3.57 -22.24 7.13
N LEU A 95 -4.19 -21.06 7.02
CA LEU A 95 -5.65 -20.92 7.05
C LEU A 95 -6.31 -21.73 5.93
N ARG A 96 -5.84 -21.59 4.69
CA ARG A 96 -6.39 -22.33 3.55
C ARG A 96 -6.21 -23.84 3.69
N HIS A 97 -5.09 -24.26 4.27
CA HIS A 97 -4.87 -25.67 4.60
C HIS A 97 -5.88 -26.18 5.63
N ARG A 98 -6.12 -25.43 6.71
CA ARG A 98 -7.10 -25.77 7.75
C ARG A 98 -8.54 -25.80 7.24
N LEU A 99 -8.86 -24.99 6.22
CA LEU A 99 -10.15 -25.00 5.53
C LEU A 99 -10.30 -26.16 4.54
N GLY A 100 -9.31 -27.05 4.42
CA GLY A 100 -9.37 -28.22 3.54
C GLY A 100 -9.27 -27.91 2.05
N GLN A 101 -8.88 -26.68 1.68
CA GLN A 101 -8.86 -26.27 0.26
C GLN A 101 -7.72 -26.92 -0.53
N LYS A 102 -6.50 -26.87 0.00
CA LYS A 102 -5.27 -27.46 -0.59
C LYS A 102 -4.27 -27.83 0.51
N THR A 103 -3.23 -28.58 0.15
CA THR A 103 -2.12 -28.87 1.09
C THR A 103 -1.35 -27.58 1.41
N PHE A 104 -0.76 -27.52 2.60
CA PHE A 104 -0.05 -26.35 3.09
C PHE A 104 1.03 -25.85 2.11
N PHE A 105 1.88 -26.74 1.59
CA PHE A 105 2.96 -26.36 0.68
C PHE A 105 2.46 -25.84 -0.67
N LEU A 106 1.34 -26.35 -1.18
CA LEU A 106 0.72 -25.81 -2.40
C LEU A 106 0.16 -24.40 -2.16
N CYS A 107 -0.54 -24.18 -1.04
CA CYS A 107 -1.01 -22.84 -0.66
C CYS A 107 0.15 -21.86 -0.47
N LEU A 108 1.24 -22.32 0.16
CA LEU A 108 2.41 -21.49 0.41
C LEU A 108 3.07 -21.08 -0.90
N TRP A 109 3.26 -22.03 -1.83
CA TRP A 109 3.80 -21.74 -3.16
C TRP A 109 2.94 -20.74 -3.94
N GLU A 110 1.62 -20.93 -3.92
CA GLU A 110 0.69 -19.96 -4.53
C GLU A 110 0.87 -18.57 -3.94
N THR A 111 1.01 -18.46 -2.62
CA THR A 111 1.13 -17.15 -1.98
C THR A 111 2.46 -16.49 -2.30
N ILE A 112 3.58 -17.23 -2.22
CA ILE A 112 4.93 -16.74 -2.60
C ILE A 112 4.95 -16.28 -4.06
N LYS A 113 4.30 -17.01 -4.97
CA LYS A 113 4.22 -16.65 -6.40
C LYS A 113 3.58 -15.27 -6.59
N TRP A 114 2.58 -14.91 -5.80
CA TRP A 114 1.86 -13.65 -5.93
C TRP A 114 2.41 -12.51 -5.08
N THR A 115 3.21 -12.79 -4.03
CA THR A 115 3.81 -11.76 -3.17
C THR A 115 4.55 -10.65 -3.95
N PRO A 116 5.38 -10.93 -4.97
CA PRO A 116 6.07 -9.86 -5.71
C PRO A 116 5.10 -8.88 -6.40
N MET A 117 4.01 -9.39 -6.97
CA MET A 117 2.98 -8.56 -7.59
C MET A 117 2.29 -7.68 -6.54
N PHE A 118 1.91 -8.25 -5.39
CA PHE A 118 1.28 -7.49 -4.32
C PHE A 118 2.20 -6.43 -3.70
N LEU A 119 3.49 -6.76 -3.50
CA LEU A 119 4.48 -5.82 -2.99
C LEU A 119 4.61 -4.63 -3.93
N LEU A 120 4.75 -4.90 -5.23
CA LEU A 120 4.86 -3.86 -6.24
C LEU A 120 3.56 -3.04 -6.36
N PHE A 121 2.41 -3.69 -6.35
CA PHE A 121 1.10 -3.05 -6.43
C PHE A 121 0.85 -2.13 -5.23
N PHE A 122 0.87 -2.66 -4.01
CA PHE A 122 0.61 -1.85 -2.81
C PHE A 122 1.70 -0.79 -2.56
N GLY A 123 2.95 -1.08 -2.94
CA GLY A 123 4.03 -0.10 -2.89
C GLY A 123 3.89 1.02 -3.92
N GLY A 124 3.24 0.76 -5.08
CA GLY A 124 3.17 1.69 -6.21
C GLY A 124 1.85 2.46 -6.38
N ILE A 125 0.79 2.14 -5.63
CA ILE A 125 -0.53 2.80 -5.77
C ILE A 125 -0.68 4.12 -5.00
N SER A 126 0.25 4.43 -4.09
CA SER A 126 0.15 5.57 -3.16
C SER A 126 -0.06 6.90 -3.87
N PHE A 127 0.71 7.19 -4.92
CA PHE A 127 0.57 8.42 -5.70
C PHE A 127 -0.82 8.55 -6.34
N HIS A 128 -1.35 7.46 -6.87
CA HIS A 128 -2.64 7.45 -7.56
C HIS A 128 -3.80 7.74 -6.59
N LEU A 129 -3.73 7.17 -5.39
CA LEU A 129 -4.69 7.45 -4.32
C LEU A 129 -4.53 8.89 -3.80
N LEU A 130 -3.31 9.38 -3.63
CA LEU A 130 -3.04 10.76 -3.25
C LEU A 130 -3.64 11.74 -4.26
N LYS A 131 -3.43 11.51 -5.56
CA LYS A 131 -4.04 12.31 -6.63
C LYS A 131 -5.57 12.30 -6.53
N ALA A 132 -6.18 11.12 -6.35
CA ALA A 132 -7.63 10.98 -6.23
C ALA A 132 -8.20 11.76 -5.02
N LEU A 133 -7.55 11.65 -3.85
CA LEU A 133 -7.94 12.37 -2.65
C LEU A 133 -7.75 13.88 -2.80
N CYS A 134 -6.64 14.33 -3.39
CA CYS A 134 -6.44 15.74 -3.69
C CYS A 134 -7.54 16.27 -4.64
N CYS A 135 -7.87 15.54 -5.70
CA CYS A 135 -8.97 15.93 -6.59
C CYS A 135 -10.29 16.04 -5.82
N HIS A 136 -10.58 15.11 -4.92
CA HIS A 136 -11.77 15.16 -4.08
C HIS A 136 -11.79 16.40 -3.16
N PHE A 137 -10.68 16.69 -2.45
CA PHE A 137 -10.60 17.83 -1.52
C PHE A 137 -10.62 19.19 -2.22
N PHE A 138 -10.05 19.29 -3.41
CA PHE A 138 -10.01 20.55 -4.16
C PHE A 138 -11.18 20.69 -5.15
N GLY A 139 -12.15 19.78 -5.13
CA GLY A 139 -13.31 19.81 -6.04
C GLY A 139 -12.93 19.71 -7.52
N ILE A 140 -11.80 19.07 -7.83
CA ILE A 140 -11.34 18.86 -9.20
C ILE A 140 -12.09 17.65 -9.76
N ASN A 141 -12.86 17.88 -10.83
CA ASN A 141 -13.57 16.80 -11.51
C ASN A 141 -12.58 15.76 -12.06
N MET A 142 -12.75 14.53 -11.61
CA MET A 142 -11.98 13.37 -12.06
C MET A 142 -12.94 12.35 -12.63
N GLU A 143 -12.78 12.05 -13.91
CA GLU A 143 -13.57 11.05 -14.60
C GLU A 143 -12.95 9.66 -14.41
N TRP A 144 -13.80 8.69 -14.10
CA TRP A 144 -13.41 7.29 -13.99
C TRP A 144 -13.78 6.59 -15.28
N ALA A 145 -12.79 6.15 -16.05
CA ALA A 145 -13.04 5.34 -17.23
C ALA A 145 -13.56 3.95 -16.82
N THR A 146 -14.53 3.41 -17.54
CA THR A 146 -14.97 2.02 -17.36
C THR A 146 -13.85 1.08 -17.81
N THR A 147 -13.48 0.11 -16.98
CA THR A 147 -12.45 -0.88 -17.29
C THR A 147 -12.76 -1.55 -18.64
N ALA A 148 -11.81 -1.51 -19.58
CA ALA A 148 -11.95 -2.20 -20.85
C ALA A 148 -12.03 -3.72 -20.60
N LYS A 149 -13.03 -4.38 -21.22
CA LYS A 149 -13.28 -5.83 -21.03
C LYS A 149 -12.40 -6.71 -21.89
N GLU A 150 -11.82 -6.16 -22.96
CA GLU A 150 -11.00 -6.88 -23.93
C GLU A 150 -9.54 -6.43 -23.78
N LEU A 151 -8.63 -7.40 -23.70
CA LEU A 151 -7.20 -7.14 -23.73
C LEU A 151 -6.80 -6.91 -25.19
N GLU A 152 -6.61 -5.64 -25.58
CA GLU A 152 -6.06 -5.34 -26.90
C GLU A 152 -4.61 -5.83 -26.97
N ALA A 153 -4.30 -6.67 -27.96
CA ALA A 153 -2.94 -7.12 -28.23
C ALA A 153 -2.03 -5.91 -28.47
N SER A 154 -1.15 -5.62 -27.50
CA SER A 154 -0.24 -4.48 -27.58
C SER A 154 1.20 -4.96 -27.65
N GLY A 155 1.96 -4.47 -28.64
CA GLY A 155 3.40 -4.72 -28.73
C GLY A 155 4.16 -3.90 -27.67
N PHE A 156 5.39 -4.31 -27.33
CA PHE A 156 6.23 -3.66 -26.31
C PHE A 156 6.32 -2.13 -26.43
N ARG A 157 6.45 -1.61 -27.66
CA ARG A 157 6.51 -0.15 -27.92
C ARG A 157 5.17 0.55 -27.63
N ILE A 158 4.05 -0.06 -27.98
CA ILE A 158 2.70 0.46 -27.70
C ILE A 158 2.48 0.51 -26.18
N GLY A 159 2.96 -0.51 -25.45
CA GLY A 159 2.96 -0.51 -23.98
C GLY A 159 3.77 0.64 -23.39
N LEU A 160 4.97 0.92 -23.92
CA LEU A 160 5.82 2.00 -23.44
C LEU A 160 5.20 3.39 -23.66
N ASP A 161 4.66 3.65 -24.85
CA ASP A 161 3.99 4.92 -25.17
C ASP A 161 2.78 5.15 -24.25
N ARG A 162 2.02 4.08 -23.95
CA ARG A 162 0.91 4.11 -23.00
C ARG A 162 1.38 4.43 -21.59
N ILE A 163 2.45 3.78 -21.11
CA ILE A 163 3.03 4.05 -19.78
C ILE A 163 3.39 5.53 -19.64
N VAL A 164 4.11 6.10 -20.61
CA VAL A 164 4.52 7.50 -20.55
C VAL A 164 3.30 8.41 -20.55
N ARG A 165 2.32 8.19 -21.42
CA ARG A 165 1.13 9.03 -21.52
C ARG A 165 0.28 9.01 -20.24
N ASP A 166 0.04 7.83 -19.69
CA ASP A 166 -0.94 7.61 -18.63
C ASP A 166 -0.33 7.88 -17.24
N PHE A 167 0.98 7.63 -17.07
CA PHE A 167 1.70 7.79 -15.80
C PHE A 167 2.63 9.01 -15.74
N LYS A 168 2.64 9.88 -16.77
CA LYS A 168 3.50 11.09 -16.81
C LYS A 168 3.50 11.92 -15.53
N TRP A 169 2.35 12.11 -14.90
CA TRP A 169 2.24 12.92 -13.68
C TRP A 169 2.87 12.25 -12.46
N MET A 170 2.83 10.92 -12.40
CA MET A 170 3.54 10.17 -11.37
C MET A 170 5.05 10.30 -11.60
N TYR A 171 5.53 10.06 -12.82
CA TYR A 171 6.96 10.20 -13.13
C TYR A 171 7.46 11.63 -12.96
N ALA A 172 6.63 12.65 -13.21
CA ALA A 172 6.96 14.05 -12.95
C ALA A 172 7.23 14.35 -11.46
N VAL A 173 6.71 13.54 -10.54
CA VAL A 173 6.98 13.66 -9.09
C VAL A 173 8.11 12.70 -8.67
N ILE A 174 8.06 11.46 -9.12
CA ILE A 174 8.99 10.40 -8.68
C ILE A 174 10.41 10.63 -9.23
N ILE A 175 10.57 11.10 -10.48
CA ILE A 175 11.91 11.35 -11.07
C ILE A 175 12.67 12.44 -10.31
N PRO A 176 12.09 13.62 -10.02
CA PRO A 176 12.74 14.61 -9.16
C PRO A 176 13.08 14.09 -7.77
N MET A 177 12.21 13.26 -7.16
CA MET A 177 12.51 12.64 -5.86
C MET A 177 13.75 11.73 -5.95
N ILE A 178 13.83 10.87 -6.98
CA ILE A 178 15.00 10.01 -7.21
C ILE A 178 16.25 10.86 -7.43
N GLY A 179 16.18 11.89 -8.28
CA GLY A 179 17.29 12.81 -8.53
C GLY A 179 17.73 13.54 -7.26
N GLY A 180 16.78 13.99 -6.43
CA GLY A 180 17.03 14.60 -5.14
C GLY A 180 17.74 13.65 -4.17
N MET A 181 17.28 12.40 -4.08
CA MET A 181 17.94 11.38 -3.25
C MET A 181 19.38 11.11 -3.68
N ILE A 182 19.62 11.00 -4.99
CA ILE A 182 20.98 10.79 -5.53
C ILE A 182 21.86 12.01 -5.23
N TYR A 183 21.38 13.22 -5.51
CA TYR A 183 22.11 14.45 -5.24
C TYR A 183 22.46 14.60 -3.76
N LEU A 184 21.49 14.38 -2.86
CA LEU A 184 21.70 14.46 -1.42
C LEU A 184 22.65 13.37 -0.91
N ALA A 185 22.72 12.21 -1.55
CA ALA A 185 23.65 11.15 -1.17
C ALA A 185 25.09 11.40 -1.64
N THR A 186 25.30 12.05 -2.80
CA THR A 186 26.63 12.08 -3.45
C THR A 186 27.26 13.46 -3.59
N SER A 187 26.47 14.52 -3.65
CA SER A 187 26.94 15.82 -4.18
C SER A 187 26.45 17.03 -3.40
N ALA A 188 25.60 16.84 -2.38
CA ALA A 188 25.15 17.91 -1.53
C ALA A 188 26.31 18.52 -0.72
N PRO A 189 26.25 19.83 -0.42
CA PRO A 189 27.27 20.50 0.39
C PRO A 189 27.31 19.95 1.81
N PHE A 190 28.40 20.23 2.52
CA PHE A 190 28.58 19.79 3.90
C PHE A 190 27.39 20.19 4.78
N GLY A 191 26.87 19.23 5.56
CA GLY A 191 25.69 19.40 6.41
C GLY A 191 24.33 19.18 5.74
N TRP A 192 24.26 19.06 4.41
CA TRP A 192 23.01 18.79 3.68
C TRP A 192 22.92 17.38 3.12
N GLY A 193 24.03 16.64 3.14
CA GLY A 193 24.07 15.27 2.63
C GLY A 193 23.25 14.29 3.45
N ILE A 194 22.57 13.36 2.78
CA ILE A 194 21.83 12.26 3.39
C ILE A 194 22.37 10.96 2.82
N SER A 195 23.30 10.33 3.56
CA SER A 195 23.92 9.05 3.21
C SER A 195 23.48 7.91 4.13
N ASP A 196 22.66 8.19 5.14
CA ASP A 196 22.18 7.18 6.07
C ASP A 196 21.20 6.21 5.38
N PHE A 197 21.56 4.93 5.43
CA PHE A 197 20.79 3.84 4.88
C PHE A 197 19.38 3.77 5.46
N ALA A 198 19.22 4.07 6.76
CA ALA A 198 17.93 4.02 7.43
C ALA A 198 16.93 5.04 6.87
N ALA A 199 17.39 6.23 6.47
CA ALA A 199 16.58 7.22 5.78
C ALA A 199 16.30 6.83 4.33
N ILE A 200 17.35 6.37 3.61
CA ILE A 200 17.30 6.14 2.16
C ILE A 200 16.35 5.00 1.78
N VAL A 201 16.43 3.85 2.46
CA VAL A 201 15.75 2.61 2.00
C VAL A 201 14.24 2.71 1.93
N PRO A 202 13.53 3.24 2.96
CA PRO A 202 12.08 3.36 2.89
C PRO A 202 11.62 4.21 1.70
N LEU A 203 12.29 5.35 1.46
CA LEU A 203 11.94 6.21 0.33
C LEU A 203 12.32 5.57 -1.01
N ALA A 204 13.46 4.88 -1.08
CA ALA A 204 13.92 4.16 -2.26
C ALA A 204 12.93 3.05 -2.64
N ASN A 205 12.43 2.28 -1.66
CA ASN A 205 11.38 1.30 -1.86
C ASN A 205 10.12 1.95 -2.45
N GLN A 206 9.72 3.10 -1.90
CA GLN A 206 8.51 3.78 -2.36
C GLN A 206 8.63 4.29 -3.80
N VAL A 207 9.71 5.02 -4.12
CA VAL A 207 9.94 5.52 -5.50
C VAL A 207 10.18 4.38 -6.49
N GLY A 208 10.85 3.31 -6.07
CA GLY A 208 11.09 2.12 -6.88
C GLY A 208 9.79 1.39 -7.23
N CYS A 209 8.91 1.17 -6.26
CA CYS A 209 7.62 0.52 -6.52
C CYS A 209 6.75 1.36 -7.46
N HIS A 210 6.71 2.68 -7.29
CA HIS A 210 5.99 3.56 -8.22
C HIS A 210 6.59 3.53 -9.62
N ALA A 211 7.92 3.59 -9.73
CA ALA A 211 8.58 3.57 -11.03
C ALA A 211 8.36 2.26 -11.80
N LEU A 212 8.29 1.13 -11.09
CA LEU A 212 8.16 -0.21 -11.68
C LEU A 212 6.71 -0.64 -11.92
N LEU A 213 5.74 -0.11 -11.16
CA LEU A 213 4.33 -0.53 -11.23
C LEU A 213 3.75 -0.45 -12.66
N PRO A 214 3.94 0.63 -13.44
CA PRO A 214 3.39 0.71 -14.79
C PRO A 214 3.95 -0.36 -15.73
N PHE A 215 5.21 -0.78 -15.54
CA PHE A 215 5.81 -1.84 -16.35
C PHE A 215 5.23 -3.20 -16.01
N ALA A 216 4.95 -3.47 -14.74
CA ALA A 216 4.30 -4.71 -14.32
C ALA A 216 2.84 -4.80 -14.78
N LEU A 217 2.16 -3.67 -14.95
CA LEU A 217 0.76 -3.62 -15.40
C LEU A 217 0.59 -3.44 -16.91
N GLY A 218 1.54 -2.80 -17.60
CA GLY A 218 1.35 -2.25 -18.95
C GLY A 218 2.21 -2.84 -20.07
N LEU A 219 3.11 -3.78 -19.76
CA LEU A 219 3.95 -4.44 -20.77
C LEU A 219 3.30 -5.67 -21.43
N PHE A 220 2.08 -6.05 -21.01
CA PHE A 220 1.39 -7.25 -21.49
C PHE A 220 -0.08 -6.95 -21.82
#